data_AF-A0A534LNT7-F1
#
_entry.id   AF-A0A534LNT7-F1
#
_cell.length_a   1.000
_cell.length_b   1.000
_cell.length_c   1.000
_cell.angle_alpha   90.00
_cell.angle_beta   90.00
_cell.angle_gamma   90.00
#
_symmetry.space_group_name_H-M   'P 1'
#
loop_
_entity.id
_entity.type
_entity.pdbx_description
1 polymer ?
#
loop_
_entity_poly.entity_id
_entity_poly.type
_entity_poly.pdbx_seq_one_letter_code
_entity_poly.pdbx_strand_id
1 'polypeptide(L)'
;MQDKGGRAMMIGCGYCVKTIRRGRYLYFWHYEERGGRREQLEEYIGPTTDPRSREVVVRRVEAYADRARREMERFVQRTKTEIARTA
;
A
#
# COMPACT_ATOMS: atom_id res chain seq x y z
N MET A 1 -8.57 -25.68 16.86
CA MET A 1 -9.09 -24.41 16.32
C MET A 1 -8.35 -24.16 15.01
N GLN A 2 -8.91 -24.57 13.88
CA GLN A 2 -8.28 -24.43 12.57
C GLN A 2 -8.36 -22.96 12.15
N ASP A 3 -7.22 -22.33 11.90
CA ASP A 3 -7.15 -21.01 11.27
C ASP A 3 -7.57 -21.16 9.79
N LYS A 4 -8.89 -21.21 9.57
CA LYS A 4 -9.47 -21.25 8.23
C LYS A 4 -9.37 -19.86 7.61
N GLY A 5 -8.28 -19.64 6.89
CA GLY A 5 -8.13 -18.51 6.00
C GLY A 5 -6.84 -17.77 6.27
N GLY A 6 -5.73 -18.29 5.74
CA GLY A 6 -4.53 -17.47 5.56
C GLY A 6 -4.95 -16.20 4.82
N ARG A 7 -5.03 -15.07 5.53
CA ARG A 7 -5.40 -13.79 4.92
C ARG A 7 -4.42 -13.54 3.78
N ALA A 8 -4.93 -13.54 2.56
CA ALA A 8 -4.12 -13.29 1.38
C ALA A 8 -3.37 -11.96 1.55
N MET A 9 -2.05 -12.00 1.35
CA MET A 9 -1.20 -10.82 1.42
C MET A 9 -1.60 -9.85 0.31
N MET A 10 -1.98 -8.61 0.67
CA MET A 10 -2.24 -7.53 -0.29
C MET A 10 -1.23 -6.40 -0.07
N ILE A 11 -0.36 -6.21 -1.06
CA ILE A 11 0.65 -5.16 -1.13
C ILE A 11 0.54 -4.48 -2.49
N GLY A 12 0.67 -3.16 -2.49
CA GLY A 12 0.64 -2.34 -3.69
C GLY A 12 0.35 -0.89 -3.33
N CYS A 13 0.95 0.01 -4.11
CA CYS A 13 0.62 1.42 -4.13
C CYS A 13 0.73 1.95 -5.56
N GLY A 14 0.22 3.15 -5.77
CA GLY A 14 0.38 3.89 -7.00
C GLY A 14 -0.15 5.30 -6.87
N TYR A 15 -0.12 6.03 -7.97
CA TYR A 15 -0.74 7.34 -8.06
C TYR A 15 -1.56 7.42 -9.35
N CYS A 16 -2.54 8.30 -9.36
CA CYS A 16 -3.29 8.62 -10.57
C CYS A 16 -3.51 10.12 -10.68
N VAL A 17 -3.78 10.58 -11.90
CA VAL A 17 -4.21 11.95 -12.16
C VAL A 17 -5.68 11.93 -12.54
N LYS A 18 -6.51 12.61 -11.74
CA LYS A 18 -7.94 12.77 -12.04
C LYS A 18 -8.19 14.16 -12.60
N THR A 19 -8.99 14.23 -13.65
CA THR A 19 -9.47 15.50 -14.20
C THR A 19 -10.86 15.77 -13.65
N ILE A 20 -11.02 16.88 -12.93
CA ILE A 20 -12.30 17.30 -12.34
C ILE A 20 -12.57 18.74 -12.80
N ARG A 21 -13.66 18.92 -13.55
CA ARG A 21 -13.96 20.18 -14.27
C ARG A 21 -12.79 20.57 -15.17
N ARG A 22 -12.09 21.66 -14.84
CA ARG A 22 -10.92 22.18 -15.59
C ARG A 22 -9.59 21.91 -14.87
N GLY A 23 -9.62 21.27 -13.70
CA GLY A 23 -8.43 21.00 -12.89
C GLY A 23 -7.93 19.56 -13.06
N ARG A 24 -6.61 19.37 -12.94
CA ARG A 24 -5.96 18.06 -12.89
C ARG A 24 -5.32 17.89 -11.52
N TYR A 25 -5.57 16.73 -10.91
CA TYR A 25 -5.33 16.50 -9.51
C TYR A 25 -4.63 15.16 -9.29
N LEU A 26 -3.59 15.17 -8.47
CA LEU A 26 -2.85 13.99 -8.05
C LEU A 26 -3.58 13.30 -6.90
N TYR A 27 -3.73 11.99 -7.04
CA TYR A 27 -4.19 11.10 -5.99
C TYR A 27 -3.13 10.02 -5.79
N PHE A 28 -2.94 9.60 -4.54
CA PHE A 28 -2.10 8.46 -4.18
C PHE A 28 -2.99 7.36 -3.64
N TRP A 29 -2.79 6.12 -4.06
CA TRP A 29 -3.48 4.98 -3.49
C TRP A 29 -2.51 3.94 -2.94
N HIS A 30 -2.90 3.24 -1.89
CA HIS A 30 -2.14 2.13 -1.32
C HIS A 30 -3.02 1.16 -0.54
N TYR A 31 -2.53 -0.07 -0.35
CA TYR A 31 -3.13 -0.97 0.63
C TYR A 31 -2.69 -0.61 2.07
N GLU A 32 -3.64 -0.56 3.00
CA GLU A 32 -3.43 -0.32 4.43
C GLU A 32 -4.10 -1.43 5.25
N GLU A 33 -3.54 -1.75 6.41
CA GLU A 33 -4.16 -2.70 7.34
C GLU A 33 -5.07 -1.97 8.33
N ARG A 34 -6.37 -2.29 8.30
CA ARG A 34 -7.38 -1.73 9.20
C ARG A 34 -8.25 -2.85 9.77
N GLY A 35 -8.29 -2.98 11.09
CA GLY A 35 -9.12 -3.99 11.77
C GLY A 35 -8.81 -5.43 11.33
N GLY A 36 -7.55 -5.71 10.97
CA GLY A 36 -7.12 -7.00 10.43
C GLY A 36 -7.51 -7.25 8.98
N ARG A 37 -8.20 -6.34 8.29
CA ARG A 37 -8.45 -6.42 6.86
C ARG A 37 -7.50 -5.48 6.13
N ARG A 38 -7.07 -5.86 4.93
CA ARG A 38 -6.31 -4.98 4.04
C ARG A 38 -7.31 -4.25 3.14
N GLU A 39 -7.27 -2.93 3.13
CA GLU A 39 -8.15 -2.07 2.33
C GLU A 39 -7.32 -1.19 1.41
N GLN A 40 -7.81 -0.93 0.20
CA GLN A 40 -7.20 0.05 -0.70
C GLN A 40 -7.73 1.44 -0.34
N LEU A 41 -6.83 2.31 0.09
CA LEU A 41 -7.11 3.72 0.37
C LEU A 41 -6.62 4.57 -0.79
N GLU A 42 -7.40 5.56 -1.20
CA GLU A 42 -7.03 6.58 -2.18
C GLU A 42 -7.18 7.96 -1.54
N GLU A 43 -6.13 8.77 -1.64
CA GLU A 43 -6.02 10.07 -0.99
C GLU A 43 -5.72 11.16 -2.02
N TYR A 44 -6.46 12.27 -1.94
CA TYR A 44 -6.15 13.47 -2.70
C TYR A 44 -4.86 14.11 -2.18
N ILE A 45 -3.94 14.44 -3.09
CA ILE A 45 -2.67 15.08 -2.74
C ILE A 45 -2.70 16.57 -3.06
N GLY A 46 -3.14 16.93 -4.26
CA GLY A 46 -3.13 18.32 -4.71
C GLY A 46 -3.18 18.48 -6.24
N PRO A 47 -3.17 19.72 -6.75
CA PRO A 47 -3.14 19.98 -8.19
C PRO A 47 -1.83 19.50 -8.83
N THR A 48 -1.87 19.04 -10.09
CA THR A 48 -0.66 18.64 -10.81
C THR A 48 0.32 19.80 -11.08
N THR A 49 -0.19 21.03 -11.07
CA THR A 49 0.60 22.25 -11.29
C THR A 49 1.47 22.62 -10.09
N ASP A 50 1.08 22.21 -8.88
CA ASP A 50 1.83 22.48 -7.66
C ASP A 50 3.07 21.56 -7.56
N PRO A 51 4.30 22.11 -7.52
CA PRO A 51 5.53 21.33 -7.31
C PRO A 51 5.50 20.52 -6.01
N ARG A 52 4.95 21.08 -4.93
CA ARG A 52 4.91 20.39 -3.63
C ARG A 52 4.04 19.15 -3.69
N SER A 53 2.90 19.23 -4.38
CA SER A 53 2.02 18.09 -4.61
C SER A 53 2.72 16.94 -5.35
N ARG A 54 3.57 17.26 -6.33
CA ARG A 54 4.38 16.26 -7.07
C ARG A 54 5.43 15.60 -6.16
N GLU A 55 6.13 16.40 -5.36
CA GLU A 55 7.11 15.89 -4.39
C GLU A 55 6.47 14.98 -3.34
N VAL A 56 5.26 15.33 -2.86
CA VAL A 56 4.52 14.51 -1.90
C VAL A 56 4.16 13.14 -2.49
N VAL A 57 3.75 13.05 -3.76
CA VAL A 57 3.48 11.75 -4.41
C VAL A 57 4.73 10.88 -4.42
N VAL A 58 5.88 11.42 -4.84
CA VAL A 58 7.15 10.67 -4.87
C VAL A 58 7.50 10.16 -3.49
N ARG A 59 7.47 11.03 -2.47
CA ARG A 59 7.76 10.65 -1.07
C ARG A 59 6.82 9.57 -0.55
N ARG A 60 5.53 9.61 -0.90
CA ARG A 60 4.57 8.59 -0.47
C ARG A 60 4.82 7.23 -1.13
N VAL A 61 5.21 7.22 -2.40
CA VAL A 61 5.60 5.98 -3.10
C VAL A 61 6.85 5.37 -2.45
N GLU A 62 7.88 6.18 -2.19
CA GLU A 62 9.11 5.74 -1.52
C GLU A 62 8.82 5.17 -0.12
N ALA A 63 8.06 5.92 0.70
CA ALA A 63 7.71 5.49 2.05
C ALA A 63 6.88 4.19 2.05
N TYR A 64 5.98 4.01 1.08
CA TYR A 64 5.23 2.77 0.93
C TYR A 64 6.14 1.61 0.52
N ALA A 65 7.03 1.81 -0.46
CA ALA A 65 7.93 0.78 -0.95
C ALA A 65 8.84 0.23 0.17
N ASP A 66 9.38 1.12 1.00
CA ASP A 66 10.19 0.75 2.16
C ASP A 66 9.41 -0.07 3.18
N ARG A 67 8.17 0.33 3.47
CA ARG A 67 7.28 -0.42 4.37
C ARG A 67 6.92 -1.78 3.79
N ALA A 68 6.55 -1.82 2.52
CA ALA A 68 6.15 -3.03 1.80
C ALA A 68 7.29 -4.06 1.76
N ARG A 69 8.54 -3.63 1.57
CA ARG A 69 9.72 -4.51 1.63
C ARG A 69 9.82 -5.21 2.99
N ARG A 70 9.74 -4.46 4.09
CA ARG A 70 9.77 -5.02 5.46
C ARG A 70 8.59 -5.94 5.75
N GLU A 71 7.41 -5.64 5.21
CA GLU A 71 6.24 -6.52 5.34
C GLU A 71 6.42 -7.83 4.57
N MET A 72 6.98 -7.78 3.37
CA MET A 72 7.29 -8.97 2.56
C MET A 72 8.33 -9.86 3.24
N GLU A 73 9.40 -9.27 3.77
CA GLU A 73 10.41 -9.99 4.55
C GLU A 73 9.78 -10.71 5.75
N ARG A 74 8.93 -10.02 6.52
CA ARG A 74 8.21 -10.62 7.65
C ARG A 74 7.25 -11.74 7.22
N PHE A 75 6.57 -11.58 6.09
CA PHE A 75 5.71 -12.62 5.55
C PHE A 75 6.51 -13.88 5.22
N VAL A 76 7.63 -13.75 4.50
CA VAL A 76 8.52 -14.87 4.16
C VAL A 76 9.02 -15.59 5.43
N GLN A 77 9.45 -14.87 6.46
CA GLN A 77 9.93 -15.49 7.70
C GLN A 77 8.84 -16.25 8.46
N ARG A 78 7.62 -15.69 8.52
CA ARG A 78 6.47 -16.38 9.12
C ARG A 78 6.13 -17.66 8.36
N THR A 79 6.03 -17.57 7.04
CA THR A 79 5.75 -18.74 6.18
C THR A 79 6.79 -19.84 6.38
N LYS A 80 8.09 -19.51 6.39
CA LYS A 80 9.15 -20.49 6.66
C LYS A 80 8.96 -21.19 8.01
N THR A 81 8.65 -20.43 9.05
CA THR A 81 8.46 -20.94 10.41
C THR A 81 7.22 -21.83 10.52
N GLU A 82 6.11 -21.42 9.92
CA GLU A 82 4.83 -22.15 9.94
C GLU A 82 4.95 -23.48 9.20
N ILE A 83 5.56 -23.49 8.01
CA ILE A 83 5.79 -24.71 7.23
C ILE A 83 6.74 -25.66 7.98
N ALA A 84 7.84 -25.16 8.54
CA ALA A 84 8.78 -26.00 9.30
C ALA A 84 8.16 -26.65 10.54
N ARG A 85 7.14 -26.03 11.16
CA ARG A 85 6.38 -26.60 12.29
C ARG A 85 5.28 -27.58 11.88
N THR A 86 4.92 -27.57 10.60
CA THR A 86 3.88 -28.45 10.04
C THR A 86 4.50 -29.74 9.49
N ALA A 87 5.82 -29.75 9.24
CA ALA A 87 6.62 -30.94 8.93
C ALA A 87 6.97 -31.72 10.20
#